data_AF-A0A7S2T0S7-F1
#
_entry.id   AF-A0A7S2T0S7-F1
#
_cell.length_a   1.000
_cell.length_b   1.000
_cell.length_c   1.000
_cell.angle_alpha   90.00
_cell.angle_beta   90.00
_cell.angle_gamma   90.00
#
_symmetry.space_group_name_H-M   'P 1'
#
loop_
_entity.id
_entity.type
_entity.pdbx_description
1 polymer ?
#
loop_
_entity_poly.entity_id
_entity_poly.type
_entity_poly.pdbx_seq_one_letter_code
_entity_poly.pdbx_strand_id
1 'polypeptide(L)'
;SGWDFSGRWLRDSKDLSTSRATRVVPVDLNTIVARMEANVSLVAGALGREDVRREYELLSGRRFDSIDEVLWDEGSGQWKDLVLGEEEEEEEVPRRCTTYASNWLPLWRDRGLPPGMAEAAVASLEASGGA
;
A
#
# COMPACT_ATOMS: atom_id res chain seq x y z
N SER A 1 -9.10 -5.35 7.98
CA SER A 1 -7.63 -5.24 7.99
C SER A 1 -6.92 -6.48 8.56
N GLY A 2 -7.57 -7.31 9.38
CA GLY A 2 -6.87 -8.40 10.08
C GLY A 2 -5.97 -7.93 11.23
N TRP A 3 -6.06 -6.64 11.57
CA TRP A 3 -5.27 -5.99 12.62
C TRP A 3 -6.23 -5.24 13.56
N ASP A 4 -6.75 -5.94 14.57
CA ASP A 4 -7.45 -5.38 15.73
C ASP A 4 -6.69 -5.79 17.00
N PHE A 5 -6.28 -4.93 17.93
CA PHE A 5 -6.48 -3.48 18.05
C PHE A 5 -5.19 -2.72 17.67
N SER A 6 -5.12 -2.21 16.44
CA SER A 6 -4.06 -1.28 16.04
C SER A 6 -4.61 0.14 15.97
N GLY A 7 -3.91 1.10 16.59
CA GLY A 7 -4.19 2.53 16.45
C GLY A 7 -4.16 3.02 14.99
N ARG A 8 -3.72 2.19 14.05
CA ARG A 8 -3.76 2.40 12.59
C ARG A 8 -5.12 2.87 12.08
N TRP A 9 -6.20 2.32 12.63
CA TRP A 9 -7.58 2.61 12.18
C TRP A 9 -8.29 3.67 12.99
N LEU A 10 -7.67 4.18 14.06
CA LEU A 10 -8.28 5.13 14.98
C LEU A 10 -7.64 6.51 14.83
N ARG A 11 -8.39 7.57 15.12
CA ARG A 11 -7.83 8.93 15.24
C ARG A 11 -7.12 9.08 16.59
N ASP A 12 -7.76 8.62 17.66
CA ASP A 12 -7.16 8.42 18.97
C ASP A 12 -6.97 6.92 19.20
N SER A 13 -5.70 6.50 19.36
CA SER A 13 -5.35 5.09 19.56
C SER A 13 -5.95 4.45 20.81
N LYS A 14 -6.51 5.26 21.72
CA LYS A 14 -7.15 4.81 22.97
C LYS A 14 -8.68 4.84 22.93
N ASP A 15 -9.28 5.37 21.85
CA ASP A 15 -10.73 5.51 21.72
C ASP A 15 -11.25 4.86 20.44
N LEU A 16 -11.88 3.69 20.59
CA LEU A 16 -12.47 2.91 19.50
C LEU A 16 -13.59 3.64 18.76
N SER A 17 -14.26 4.61 19.40
CA SER A 17 -15.29 5.41 18.76
C SER A 17 -14.73 6.34 17.67
N THR A 18 -13.41 6.58 17.69
CA THR A 18 -12.71 7.41 16.71
C THR A 18 -12.22 6.64 15.48
N SER A 19 -12.86 5.51 15.16
CA SER A 19 -12.53 4.71 13.97
C SER A 19 -12.69 5.54 12.70
N ARG A 20 -11.63 5.53 11.89
CA ARG A 20 -11.52 6.18 10.58
C ARG A 20 -11.15 5.19 9.49
N ALA A 21 -11.43 3.90 9.69
CA ALA A 21 -10.99 2.82 8.81
C ALA A 21 -11.37 3.02 7.33
N THR A 22 -12.52 3.64 7.06
CA THR A 22 -13.01 3.95 5.71
C THR A 22 -12.32 5.16 5.05
N ARG A 23 -11.60 5.97 5.83
CA ARG A 23 -10.83 7.13 5.39
C ARG A 23 -9.33 6.83 5.25
N VAL A 24 -8.91 5.61 5.56
CA VAL A 24 -7.54 5.16 5.35
C VAL A 24 -7.45 4.44 4.01
N VAL A 25 -6.45 4.79 3.20
CA VAL A 25 -6.02 4.03 2.02
C VAL A 25 -4.82 3.19 2.44
N PRO A 26 -5.04 1.90 2.77
CA PRO A 26 -3.98 1.10 3.37
C PRO A 26 -3.06 0.49 2.32
N VAL A 27 -1.76 0.58 2.58
CA VAL A 27 -0.71 0.11 1.67
C VAL A 27 -0.79 -1.39 1.42
N ASP A 28 -1.02 -2.17 2.47
CA ASP A 28 -1.06 -3.63 2.40
C ASP A 28 -2.25 -4.15 1.59
N LEU A 29 -3.45 -3.63 1.84
CA LEU A 29 -4.64 -4.02 1.08
C LEU A 29 -4.45 -3.75 -0.42
N ASN A 30 -3.97 -2.54 -0.77
CA ASN A 30 -3.75 -2.19 -2.17
C ASN A 30 -2.69 -3.07 -2.82
N THR A 31 -1.64 -3.42 -2.08
CA THR A 31 -0.62 -4.37 -2.54
C THR A 31 -1.20 -5.77 -2.78
N ILE A 32 -2.01 -6.27 -1.84
CA ILE A 32 -2.68 -7.58 -1.98
C ILE A 32 -3.58 -7.59 -3.21
N VAL A 33 -4.36 -6.52 -3.45
CA VAL A 33 -5.22 -6.41 -4.64
C VAL A 33 -4.38 -6.40 -5.92
N ALA A 34 -3.26 -5.66 -5.96
CA ALA A 34 -2.37 -5.63 -7.12
C ALA A 34 -1.81 -7.04 -7.43
N ARG A 35 -1.42 -7.79 -6.38
CA ARG A 35 -0.97 -9.17 -6.52
C ARG A 35 -2.08 -10.13 -6.95
N MET A 36 -3.31 -9.92 -6.49
CA MET A 36 -4.46 -10.68 -6.98
C MET A 36 -4.70 -10.41 -8.47
N GLU A 37 -4.64 -9.16 -8.91
CA GLU A 37 -4.76 -8.78 -10.32
C GLU A 37 -3.67 -9.47 -11.17
N ALA A 38 -2.42 -9.45 -10.71
CA ALA A 38 -1.32 -10.19 -11.35
C ALA A 38 -1.58 -11.71 -11.42
N ASN A 39 -2.08 -12.32 -10.35
CA ASN A 39 -2.40 -13.74 -10.34
C ASN A 39 -3.54 -14.08 -11.33
N VAL A 40 -4.55 -13.21 -11.46
CA VAL A 40 -5.61 -13.38 -12.46
C VAL A 40 -5.02 -13.33 -13.87
N SER A 41 -4.11 -12.39 -14.14
CA SER A 41 -3.41 -12.32 -15.42
C SER A 41 -2.63 -13.62 -15.71
N LEU A 42 -1.86 -14.12 -14.74
CA LEU A 42 -1.11 -15.36 -14.85
C LEU A 42 -2.01 -16.56 -15.19
N VAL A 43 -3.11 -16.74 -14.45
CA VAL A 43 -4.06 -17.84 -14.68
C VAL A 43 -4.76 -17.69 -16.03
N ALA A 44 -5.15 -16.47 -16.41
CA ALA A 44 -5.75 -16.21 -17.72
C ALA A 44 -4.81 -16.57 -18.87
N GLY A 45 -3.52 -16.24 -18.75
CA GLY A 45 -2.49 -16.63 -19.69
C GLY A 45 -2.34 -18.15 -19.81
N ALA A 46 -2.35 -18.87 -18.69
CA ALA A 46 -2.29 -20.34 -18.69
C ALA A 46 -3.52 -21.00 -19.36
N LEU A 47 -4.67 -20.32 -19.34
CA LEU A 47 -5.91 -20.77 -19.98
C LEU A 47 -6.08 -20.26 -21.43
N GLY A 48 -5.10 -19.52 -21.97
CA GLY A 48 -5.17 -18.94 -23.31
C GLY A 48 -6.17 -17.78 -23.47
N ARG A 49 -6.61 -17.17 -22.36
CA ARG A 49 -7.51 -16.00 -22.36
C ARG A 49 -6.72 -14.70 -22.42
N GLU A 50 -6.26 -14.37 -23.61
CA GLU A 50 -5.32 -13.28 -23.88
C GLU A 50 -5.88 -11.87 -23.61
N ASP A 51 -7.19 -11.68 -23.81
CA ASP A 51 -7.90 -10.45 -23.47
C ASP A 51 -7.87 -10.20 -21.96
N VAL A 52 -8.28 -11.18 -21.17
CA VAL A 52 -8.30 -11.12 -19.69
C VAL A 52 -6.88 -10.98 -19.15
N ARG A 53 -5.90 -11.69 -19.72
CA ARG A 53 -4.49 -11.58 -19.32
C ARG A 53 -4.01 -10.13 -19.37
N ARG A 54 -4.19 -9.48 -20.53
CA ARG A 54 -3.73 -8.11 -20.75
C ARG A 54 -4.48 -7.10 -19.91
N GLU A 55 -5.79 -7.28 -19.75
CA GLU A 55 -6.59 -6.40 -18.88
C GLU A 55 -6.07 -6.40 -17.44
N TYR A 56 -5.88 -7.58 -16.87
CA TYR A 56 -5.44 -7.72 -15.48
C TYR A 56 -3.97 -7.38 -15.27
N GLU A 57 -3.12 -7.57 -16.29
CA GLU A 57 -1.73 -7.06 -16.29
C GLU A 57 -1.71 -5.52 -16.20
N LEU A 58 -2.57 -4.84 -16.98
CA LEU A 58 -2.71 -3.38 -16.93
C LEU A 58 -3.32 -2.87 -15.63
N LEU A 59 -4.27 -3.60 -15.02
CA LEU A 59 -4.85 -3.25 -13.72
C LEU A 59 -3.83 -3.35 -12.60
N SER A 60 -3.16 -4.51 -12.49
CA SER A 60 -2.07 -4.72 -11.52
C SER A 60 -1.00 -3.64 -11.67
N GLY A 61 -0.61 -3.35 -12.92
CA GLY A 61 0.43 -2.39 -13.18
C GLY A 61 0.06 -0.97 -12.74
N ARG A 62 -1.12 -0.48 -13.14
CA ARG A 62 -1.62 0.84 -12.72
C ARG A 62 -1.74 0.96 -11.21
N ARG A 63 -2.11 -0.12 -10.52
CA ARG A 63 -2.22 -0.12 -9.06
C ARG A 63 -0.86 -0.02 -8.39
N PHE A 64 0.15 -0.78 -8.85
CA PHE A 64 1.52 -0.64 -8.34
C PHE A 64 2.08 0.76 -8.61
N ASP A 65 1.85 1.32 -9.80
CA ASP A 65 2.26 2.69 -10.13
C ASP A 65 1.60 3.69 -9.16
N SER A 66 0.31 3.52 -8.87
CA SER A 66 -0.42 4.38 -7.91
C SER A 66 0.06 4.18 -6.47
N ILE A 67 0.42 2.95 -6.06
CA ILE A 67 0.99 2.68 -4.74
C ILE A 67 2.33 3.40 -4.59
N ASP A 68 3.19 3.32 -5.60
CA ASP A 68 4.50 3.96 -5.59
C ASP A 68 4.40 5.48 -5.68
N GLU A 69 3.43 6.03 -6.41
CA GLU A 69 3.24 7.47 -6.52
C GLU A 69 2.61 8.08 -5.25
N VAL A 70 1.56 7.44 -4.72
CA VAL A 70 0.72 8.03 -3.67
C VAL A 70 1.18 7.65 -2.27
N LEU A 71 1.66 6.42 -2.08
CA LEU A 71 1.93 5.87 -0.75
C LEU A 71 3.42 5.88 -0.39
N TRP A 72 4.34 6.01 -1.36
CA TRP A 72 5.78 6.07 -1.09
C TRP A 72 6.19 7.35 -0.38
N ASP A 73 6.85 7.24 0.77
CA ASP A 73 7.37 8.37 1.56
C ASP A 73 8.89 8.43 1.42
N GLU A 74 9.39 9.30 0.55
CA GLU A 74 10.83 9.43 0.29
C GLU A 74 11.64 9.69 1.56
N GLY A 75 11.12 10.52 2.47
CA GLY A 75 11.81 10.91 3.70
C GLY A 75 12.07 9.76 4.66
N SER A 76 11.27 8.69 4.63
CA SER A 76 11.49 7.51 5.46
C SER A 76 11.77 6.24 4.67
N GLY A 77 11.81 6.29 3.34
CA GLY A 77 12.11 5.15 2.48
C GLY A 77 11.12 4.00 2.68
N GLN A 78 9.83 4.28 2.82
CA GLN A 78 8.80 3.24 3.02
C GLN A 78 7.47 3.70 2.47
N TRP A 79 6.58 2.76 2.15
CA TRP A 79 5.21 3.08 1.79
C TRP A 79 4.36 3.23 3.05
N LYS A 80 3.58 4.30 3.17
CA LYS A 80 2.73 4.58 4.33
C LYS A 80 1.28 4.66 3.89
N ASP A 81 0.37 4.29 4.79
CA ASP A 81 -1.05 4.52 4.54
C ASP A 81 -1.31 6.02 4.36
N LEU A 82 -2.24 6.33 3.46
CA LEU A 82 -2.75 7.68 3.28
C LEU A 82 -4.06 7.83 4.06
N VAL A 83 -4.14 8.87 4.88
CA VAL A 83 -5.39 9.26 5.54
C VAL A 83 -5.99 10.39 4.72
N LEU A 84 -7.20 10.15 4.21
CA LEU A 84 -7.99 11.17 3.54
C LEU A 84 -8.50 12.19 4.58
N GLY A 85 -8.46 13.48 4.23
CA GLY A 85 -8.95 14.56 5.10
C GLY A 85 -10.44 14.41 5.46
N GLU A 86 -10.83 15.03 6.57
CA GLU A 86 -12.24 15.22 6.93
C GLU A 86 -12.77 16.50 6.28
N GLU A 87 -14.04 16.52 5.89
CA GLU A 87 -14.68 17.67 5.21
C GLU A 87 -14.71 18.95 6.07
N GLU A 88 -14.44 18.84 7.38
CA GLU A 88 -14.53 19.94 8.35
C GLU A 88 -13.16 20.54 8.76
N GLU A 89 -12.02 19.98 8.37
CA GLU A 89 -10.69 20.56 8.65
C GLU A 89 -10.23 21.41 7.44
N GLU A 90 -10.24 22.75 7.58
CA GLU A 90 -9.95 23.76 6.53
C GLU A 90 -8.54 23.69 5.87
N GLU A 91 -7.69 22.73 6.25
CA GLU A 91 -6.43 22.42 5.57
C GLU A 91 -6.36 20.92 5.24
N GLU A 92 -6.96 20.53 4.11
CA GLU A 92 -6.94 19.18 3.52
C GLU A 92 -5.52 18.76 3.09
N VAL A 93 -4.63 18.49 4.03
CA VAL A 93 -3.33 17.86 3.74
C VAL A 93 -3.42 16.38 4.09
N PRO A 94 -3.37 15.46 3.10
CA PRO A 94 -3.33 14.03 3.37
C PRO A 94 -2.18 13.69 4.31
N ARG A 95 -2.48 13.02 5.43
CA ARG A 95 -1.47 12.66 6.43
C ARG A 95 -1.00 11.24 6.20
N ARG A 96 0.33 11.06 6.17
CA ARG A 96 0.96 9.74 6.12
C ARG A 96 1.01 9.15 7.52
N CYS A 97 0.56 7.91 7.67
CA CYS A 97 0.53 7.20 8.96
C CYS A 97 1.93 6.80 9.47
N THR A 98 1.97 6.32 10.73
CA THR A 98 3.20 5.83 11.38
C THR A 98 3.77 4.58 10.68
N THR A 99 4.97 4.16 11.08
CA THR A 99 5.61 2.95 10.58
C THR A 99 4.88 1.67 11.03
N TYR A 100 4.56 0.79 10.09
CA TYR A 100 4.05 -0.56 10.34
C TYR A 100 4.84 -1.58 9.52
N ALA A 101 4.92 -2.83 9.96
CA ALA A 101 5.58 -3.89 9.16
C ALA A 101 4.96 -4.04 7.75
N SER A 102 3.66 -3.76 7.61
CA SER A 102 2.95 -3.75 6.32
C SER A 102 3.47 -2.72 5.33
N ASN A 103 4.23 -1.71 5.77
CA ASN A 103 4.75 -0.64 4.93
C ASN A 103 5.72 -1.15 3.87
N TRP A 104 6.37 -2.29 4.10
CA TRP A 104 7.26 -2.93 3.14
C TRP A 104 6.61 -4.05 2.33
N LEU A 105 5.31 -4.31 2.53
CA LEU A 105 4.58 -5.31 1.73
C LEU A 105 4.68 -5.06 0.22
N PRO A 106 4.73 -3.81 -0.28
CA PRO A 106 4.95 -3.57 -1.71
C PRO A 106 6.22 -4.21 -2.28
N LEU A 107 7.23 -4.59 -1.47
CA LEU A 107 8.36 -5.39 -1.96
C LEU A 107 7.94 -6.77 -2.51
N TRP A 108 6.82 -7.32 -2.03
CA TRP A 108 6.18 -8.51 -2.59
C TRP A 108 5.40 -8.15 -3.86
N ARG A 109 6.13 -8.03 -4.97
CA ARG A 109 5.59 -7.78 -6.31
C ARG A 109 6.31 -8.61 -7.38
N ASP A 110 5.65 -8.81 -8.52
CA ASP A 110 6.15 -9.55 -9.69
C ASP A 110 6.70 -8.63 -10.79
N ARG A 111 6.90 -7.36 -10.47
CA ARG A 111 7.42 -6.34 -11.38
C ARG A 111 8.53 -5.55 -10.72
N GLY A 112 9.40 -4.97 -11.53
CA GLY A 112 10.49 -4.12 -11.05
C GLY A 112 10.00 -2.90 -10.28
N LEU A 113 10.85 -2.41 -9.38
CA LEU A 113 10.70 -1.14 -8.68
C LEU A 113 11.41 -0.03 -9.45
N PRO A 114 10.99 1.23 -9.29
CA PRO A 114 11.80 2.38 -9.70
C PRO A 114 13.22 2.28 -9.11
N PRO A 115 14.27 2.71 -9.86
CA PRO A 115 15.64 2.65 -9.38
C PRO A 115 15.83 3.35 -8.03
N GLY A 116 16.56 2.74 -7.09
CA GLY A 116 16.86 3.31 -5.77
C GLY A 116 15.74 3.14 -4.73
N MET A 117 14.49 2.88 -5.16
CA MET A 117 13.37 2.69 -4.24
C MET A 117 13.50 1.38 -3.45
N ALA A 118 13.96 0.31 -4.10
CA ALA A 118 14.17 -0.98 -3.45
C ALA A 118 15.25 -0.89 -2.37
N GLU A 119 16.38 -0.25 -2.69
CA GLU A 119 17.49 -0.05 -1.77
C GLU A 119 17.09 0.83 -0.58
N ALA A 120 16.37 1.92 -0.84
CA ALA A 120 15.85 2.80 0.21
C ALA A 120 14.87 2.04 1.13
N ALA A 121 13.99 1.22 0.55
CA ALA A 121 13.04 0.40 1.28
C ALA A 121 13.72 -0.62 2.18
N VAL A 122 14.71 -1.35 1.66
CA VAL A 122 15.45 -2.36 2.43
C VAL A 122 16.25 -1.69 3.55
N ALA A 123 16.97 -0.60 3.28
CA ALA A 123 17.73 0.13 4.29
C ALA A 123 16.82 0.65 5.41
N SER A 124 15.63 1.16 5.06
CA SER A 124 14.61 1.59 6.03
C SER A 124 14.10 0.42 6.88
N LEU A 125 13.84 -0.73 6.26
CA LEU A 125 13.40 -1.94 6.96
C LEU A 125 14.44 -2.42 7.98
N GLU A 126 15.72 -2.49 7.58
CA GLU A 126 16.83 -2.89 8.44
C GLU A 126 16.98 -1.92 9.63
N ALA A 127 16.91 -0.60 9.37
CA ALA A 127 17.00 0.42 10.42
C ALA A 127 15.80 0.40 11.39
N SER A 128 14.64 -0.07 10.95
CA SER A 128 13.41 -0.13 11.77
C SER A 128 13.38 -1.27 12.79
N GLY A 129 14.43 -2.10 12.86
CA GLY A 129 14.53 -3.24 13.78
C GLY A 129 13.97 -4.55 13.24
N GLY A 130 13.86 -4.68 11.90
CA GLY A 130 13.35 -5.86 11.20
C GLY A 130 14.36 -6.99 10.96
N ALA A 131 15.50 -7.02 11.66
CA ALA A 131 16.50 -8.09 11.60
C ALA A 131 16.65 -8.81 12.94
#